data_AF-A0A0D0IUW7-F1
#
_entry.id   AF-A0A0D0IUW7-F1
#
_cell.length_a   1.000
_cell.length_b   1.000
_cell.length_c   1.000
_cell.angle_alpha   90.00
_cell.angle_beta   90.00
_cell.angle_gamma   90.00
#
_symmetry.space_group_name_H-M   'P 1'
#
loop_
_entity.id
_entity.type
_entity.pdbx_description
1 polymer ?
#
loop_
_entity_poly.entity_id
_entity_poly.type
_entity_poly.pdbx_seq_one_letter_code
_entity_poly.pdbx_strand_id
1 'polypeptide(L)'
;MSKKLYISLIFSNLVVTKTLSSNHRMYNLYTKFVKILEICKQFSENLVNESGNVPRRGPVPKFSDLEVVALSLTAETESIDSEKWLFDYKLQEYKDSIPNLISRRQFNDRRKKTSGLCEELRKRIAMEMDGGEEQFFVDSKPIEVCRVARGKRCKMGRTGNFSQAPDFGFCASQNTY
;
A
#
# COMPACT_ATOMS: atom_id res chain seq x y z
N MET A 1 16.95 -18.66 -12.38
CA MET A 1 17.20 -18.80 -10.94
C MET A 1 17.26 -17.40 -10.32
N SER A 2 16.13 -16.95 -9.80
CA SER A 2 15.96 -15.67 -9.11
C SER A 2 16.64 -15.71 -7.75
N LYS A 3 17.49 -14.71 -7.45
CA LYS A 3 18.13 -14.56 -6.14
C LYS A 3 17.09 -14.07 -5.14
N LYS A 4 16.71 -14.95 -4.21
CA LYS A 4 15.83 -14.70 -3.06
C LYS A 4 16.25 -13.42 -2.31
N LEU A 5 15.34 -12.46 -2.13
CA LEU A 5 15.54 -11.28 -1.28
C LEU A 5 15.17 -11.66 0.16
N TYR A 6 16.16 -12.09 0.94
CA TYR A 6 15.97 -12.51 2.33
C TYR A 6 15.82 -11.29 3.27
N ILE A 7 14.73 -11.20 4.03
CA ILE A 7 14.67 -10.37 5.25
C ILE A 7 14.89 -11.31 6.43
N SER A 8 16.09 -11.27 7.00
CA SER A 8 16.45 -12.02 8.19
C SER A 8 16.38 -11.07 9.40
N LEU A 9 15.33 -11.20 10.21
CA LEU A 9 15.26 -10.56 11.53
C LEU A 9 15.85 -11.53 12.56
N ILE A 10 17.18 -11.59 12.60
CA ILE A 10 17.91 -12.28 13.66
C ILE A 10 18.00 -11.35 14.87
N PHE A 11 17.35 -11.73 15.98
CA PHE A 11 17.71 -11.23 17.31
C PHE A 11 19.03 -11.90 17.71
N SER A 12 20.17 -11.28 17.37
CA SER A 12 21.48 -11.68 17.89
C SER A 12 22.38 -10.47 17.98
N ASN A 13 22.97 -10.28 19.16
CA ASN A 13 24.02 -9.31 19.39
C ASN A 13 25.17 -9.54 18.38
N LEU A 14 25.35 -8.57 17.48
CA LEU A 14 26.58 -8.28 16.72
C LEU A 14 27.23 -9.45 15.95
N VAL A 15 26.71 -9.74 14.76
CA VAL A 15 27.51 -9.81 13.51
C VAL A 15 26.60 -9.42 12.34
N VAL A 16 26.71 -8.17 11.89
CA VAL A 16 26.01 -7.65 10.71
C VAL A 16 26.71 -8.18 9.46
N THR A 17 26.23 -9.29 8.90
CA THR A 17 26.68 -9.79 7.59
C THR A 17 25.71 -9.31 6.53
N LYS A 18 26.14 -8.28 5.79
CA LYS A 18 25.34 -7.42 4.90
C LYS A 18 24.49 -6.43 5.67
N THR A 19 25.10 -5.29 5.96
CA THR A 19 24.36 -4.04 5.87
C THR A 19 23.65 -4.07 4.51
N LEU A 20 22.31 -4.18 4.52
CA LEU A 20 21.53 -3.48 3.51
C LEU A 20 22.20 -2.12 3.47
N SER A 21 22.93 -1.81 2.40
CA SER A 21 23.58 -0.51 2.34
C SER A 21 22.42 0.46 2.49
N SER A 22 22.29 1.08 3.66
CA SER A 22 21.55 2.30 3.84
C SER A 22 22.41 3.33 3.13
N ASN A 23 22.48 3.19 1.81
CA ASN A 23 22.73 4.27 0.89
C ASN A 23 21.57 5.19 1.16
N HIS A 24 21.73 6.02 2.19
CA HIS A 24 20.96 7.22 2.43
C HIS A 24 21.34 8.22 1.33
N ARG A 25 21.33 7.76 0.06
CA ARG A 25 21.13 8.65 -1.06
C ARG A 25 19.81 9.32 -0.71
N MET A 26 19.82 10.64 -0.57
CA MET A 26 18.61 11.43 -0.55
C MET A 26 17.82 11.08 -1.81
N TYR A 27 16.94 10.09 -1.70
CA TYR A 27 16.05 9.74 -2.78
C TYR A 27 14.95 10.80 -2.75
N ASN A 28 14.96 11.69 -3.74
CA ASN A 28 13.86 12.58 -3.98
C ASN A 28 12.64 11.77 -4.50
N LEU A 29 11.45 12.38 -4.47
CA LEU A 29 10.19 11.74 -4.87
C LEU A 29 10.33 11.04 -6.23
N TYR A 30 10.95 11.71 -7.20
CA TYR A 30 11.13 11.18 -8.54
C TYR A 30 11.98 9.90 -8.57
N THR A 31 13.11 9.87 -7.86
CA THR A 31 13.96 8.67 -7.79
C THR A 31 13.26 7.49 -7.11
N LYS A 32 12.45 7.75 -6.08
CA LYS A 32 11.61 6.71 -5.46
C LYS A 32 10.55 6.22 -6.43
N PHE A 33 9.88 7.13 -7.13
CA PHE A 33 8.90 6.81 -8.16
C PHE A 33 9.47 5.92 -9.26
N VAL A 34 10.64 6.25 -9.81
CA VAL A 34 11.30 5.44 -10.85
C VAL A 34 11.62 4.04 -10.34
N LYS A 35 12.15 3.92 -9.12
CA LYS A 35 12.46 2.60 -8.52
C LYS A 35 11.21 1.77 -8.26
N ILE A 36 10.17 2.38 -7.71
CA ILE A 36 8.90 1.70 -7.45
C ILE A 36 8.27 1.28 -8.78
N LEU A 37 8.32 2.12 -9.81
CA LEU A 37 7.83 1.77 -11.14
C LEU A 37 8.60 0.58 -11.75
N GLU A 38 9.91 0.53 -11.57
CA GLU A 38 10.73 -0.61 -12.00
C GLU A 38 10.31 -1.90 -11.29
N ILE A 39 10.08 -1.85 -9.98
CA ILE A 39 9.55 -2.99 -9.21
C ILE A 39 8.16 -3.38 -9.74
N CYS A 40 7.25 -2.43 -9.92
CA CYS A 40 5.92 -2.73 -10.46
C CYS A 40 6.00 -3.41 -11.84
N LYS A 41 6.92 -3.00 -12.71
CA LYS A 41 7.15 -3.64 -14.02
C LYS A 41 7.67 -5.07 -13.90
N GLN A 42 8.51 -5.36 -12.92
CA GLN A 42 9.01 -6.72 -12.69
C GLN A 42 7.89 -7.68 -12.26
N PHE A 43 6.93 -7.20 -11.47
CA PHE A 43 5.85 -8.04 -10.93
C PHE A 43 4.54 -8.00 -11.74
N SER A 44 4.47 -7.21 -12.83
CA SER A 44 3.26 -7.01 -13.62
C SER A 44 3.05 -8.01 -14.76
N GLU A 45 3.86 -9.06 -14.84
CA GLU A 45 3.79 -10.06 -15.91
C GLU A 45 2.36 -10.63 -16.06
N ASN A 46 1.84 -10.65 -17.28
CA ASN A 46 0.48 -11.08 -17.63
C ASN A 46 -0.68 -10.22 -17.04
N LEU A 47 -0.40 -9.16 -16.28
CA LEU A 47 -1.44 -8.27 -15.73
C LEU A 47 -1.70 -7.05 -16.62
N VAL A 48 -0.70 -6.62 -17.38
CA VAL A 48 -0.72 -5.41 -18.22
C VAL A 48 -0.14 -5.68 -19.60
N ASN A 49 -0.46 -4.82 -20.54
CA ASN A 49 0.14 -4.82 -21.88
C ASN A 49 1.57 -4.25 -21.87
N GLU A 50 2.25 -4.29 -23.02
CA GLU A 50 3.61 -3.75 -23.21
C GLU A 50 3.72 -2.26 -22.81
N SER A 51 2.63 -1.50 -22.92
CA SER A 51 2.57 -0.09 -22.51
C SER A 51 2.26 0.12 -21.02
N GLY A 52 2.20 -0.94 -20.20
CA GLY A 52 1.93 -0.85 -18.77
C GLY A 52 0.48 -0.55 -18.41
N ASN A 53 -0.47 -0.89 -19.28
CA ASN A 53 -1.91 -0.66 -19.06
C ASN A 53 -2.70 -1.96 -18.94
N VAL A 54 -3.74 -1.96 -18.11
CA VAL A 54 -4.70 -3.06 -18.06
C VAL A 54 -5.43 -3.12 -19.41
N PRO A 55 -5.52 -4.30 -20.06
CA PRO A 55 -6.19 -4.42 -21.35
C PRO A 55 -7.63 -3.90 -21.29
N ARG A 56 -7.92 -2.86 -22.09
CA ARG A 56 -9.25 -2.26 -22.21
C ARG A 56 -9.45 -1.69 -23.61
N ARG A 57 -10.72 -1.57 -24.01
CA ARG A 57 -11.09 -0.89 -25.26
C ARG A 57 -10.90 0.63 -25.11
N GLY A 58 -10.53 1.29 -26.21
CA GLY A 58 -10.40 2.74 -26.29
C GLY A 58 -8.95 3.24 -26.37
N PRO A 59 -8.74 4.56 -26.28
CA PRO A 59 -7.43 5.16 -26.42
C PRO A 59 -6.46 4.72 -25.32
N VAL A 60 -5.20 4.48 -25.70
CA VAL A 60 -4.12 4.20 -24.75
C VAL A 60 -3.77 5.50 -24.03
N PRO A 61 -3.79 5.52 -22.68
CA PRO A 61 -3.45 6.73 -21.93
C PRO A 61 -1.95 7.01 -22.01
N LYS A 62 -1.58 8.30 -22.01
CA LYS A 62 -0.17 8.75 -22.05
C LYS A 62 0.60 8.40 -20.78
N PHE A 63 -0.06 8.47 -19.65
CA PHE A 63 0.42 7.99 -18.36
C PHE A 63 -0.18 6.61 -18.16
N SER A 64 0.64 5.57 -18.05
CA SER A 64 0.22 4.18 -17.95
C SER A 64 -0.49 3.87 -16.62
N ASP A 65 -1.23 2.77 -16.56
CA ASP A 65 -1.84 2.31 -15.31
C ASP A 65 -0.78 1.90 -14.28
N LEU A 66 0.36 1.33 -14.72
CA LEU A 66 1.51 1.06 -13.86
C LEU A 66 2.10 2.34 -13.26
N GLU A 67 2.22 3.42 -14.03
CA GLU A 67 2.69 4.70 -13.49
C GLU A 67 1.72 5.30 -12.47
N VAL A 68 0.40 5.10 -12.63
CA VAL A 68 -0.60 5.48 -11.62
C VAL A 68 -0.39 4.69 -10.33
N VAL A 69 -0.24 3.37 -10.42
CA VAL A 69 0.00 2.51 -9.26
C VAL A 69 1.32 2.87 -8.58
N ALA A 70 2.40 3.00 -9.35
CA ALA A 70 3.71 3.37 -8.82
C ALA A 70 3.70 4.73 -8.12
N LEU A 71 3.01 5.73 -8.68
CA LEU A 71 2.87 7.04 -8.04
C LEU A 71 2.06 6.97 -6.74
N SER A 72 1.00 6.16 -6.69
CA SER A 72 0.25 5.90 -5.45
C SER A 72 1.14 5.31 -4.36
N LEU A 73 1.86 4.23 -4.69
CA LEU A 73 2.77 3.57 -3.76
C LEU A 73 3.89 4.53 -3.32
N THR A 74 4.41 5.35 -4.23
CA THR A 74 5.44 6.35 -3.90
C THR A 74 4.92 7.37 -2.89
N ALA A 75 3.71 7.91 -3.11
CA ALA A 75 3.09 8.84 -2.17
C ALA A 75 2.90 8.21 -0.79
N GLU A 76 2.46 6.95 -0.74
CA GLU A 76 2.33 6.18 0.50
C GLU A 76 3.68 5.97 1.19
N THR A 77 4.76 5.66 0.45
CA THR A 77 6.12 5.52 1.02
C THR A 77 6.71 6.83 1.56
N GLU A 78 6.26 7.97 1.05
CA GLU A 78 6.62 9.30 1.55
C GLU A 78 5.65 9.79 2.64
N SER A 79 4.69 8.96 3.05
CA SER A 79 3.64 9.31 4.00
C SER A 79 2.87 10.59 3.60
N ILE A 80 2.62 10.74 2.30
CA ILE A 80 1.87 11.87 1.74
C ILE A 80 0.40 11.48 1.62
N ASP A 81 -0.39 11.88 2.60
CA ASP A 81 -1.82 11.56 2.64
C ASP A 81 -2.69 12.57 1.86
N SER A 82 -2.14 13.73 1.50
CA SER A 82 -2.86 14.79 0.79
C SER A 82 -2.53 14.77 -0.70
N GLU A 83 -3.48 14.30 -1.53
CA GLU A 83 -3.29 14.34 -2.99
C GLU A 83 -3.24 15.78 -3.52
N LYS A 84 -3.91 16.71 -2.84
CA LYS A 84 -3.80 18.13 -3.19
C LYS A 84 -2.35 18.58 -3.03
N TRP A 85 -1.73 18.28 -1.90
CA TRP A 85 -0.34 18.68 -1.66
C TRP A 85 0.64 17.99 -2.59
N LEU A 86 0.42 16.69 -2.87
CA LEU A 86 1.21 15.92 -3.83
C LEU A 86 1.24 16.58 -5.21
N PHE A 87 0.06 16.94 -5.76
CA PHE A 87 -0.04 17.48 -7.11
C PHE A 87 0.29 18.98 -7.21
N ASP A 88 -0.12 19.78 -6.24
CA ASP A 88 0.03 21.24 -6.31
C ASP A 88 1.45 21.69 -5.90
N TYR A 89 2.17 20.90 -5.10
CA TYR A 89 3.51 21.25 -4.62
C TYR A 89 4.56 20.24 -5.06
N LYS A 90 4.46 18.99 -4.58
CA LYS A 90 5.57 18.03 -4.72
C LYS A 90 5.87 17.63 -6.15
N LEU A 91 4.84 17.35 -6.94
CA LEU A 91 5.03 16.95 -8.34
C LEU A 91 5.41 18.12 -9.26
N GLN A 92 5.15 19.37 -8.85
CA GLN A 92 5.56 20.54 -9.63
C GLN A 92 7.09 20.68 -9.66
N GLU A 93 7.80 20.26 -8.61
CA GLU A 93 9.27 20.20 -8.56
C GLU A 93 9.86 19.29 -9.66
N TYR A 94 9.09 18.32 -10.17
CA TYR A 94 9.54 17.28 -11.11
C TYR A 94 8.76 17.30 -12.43
N LYS A 95 8.11 18.41 -12.76
CA LYS A 95 7.25 18.52 -13.96
C LYS A 95 8.01 18.18 -15.26
N ASP A 96 9.26 18.60 -15.37
CA ASP A 96 10.11 18.32 -16.53
C ASP A 96 10.56 16.86 -16.58
N SER A 97 10.66 16.20 -15.42
CA SER A 97 11.05 14.79 -15.30
C SER A 97 9.87 13.82 -15.49
N ILE A 98 8.63 14.30 -15.36
CA ILE A 98 7.39 13.53 -15.55
C ILE A 98 6.51 14.23 -16.59
N PRO A 99 6.90 14.22 -17.89
CA PRO A 99 6.26 15.05 -18.91
C PRO A 99 4.80 14.67 -19.20
N ASN A 100 4.41 13.41 -18.94
CA ASN A 100 3.04 12.92 -19.13
C ASN A 100 2.19 12.93 -17.84
N LEU A 101 2.57 13.74 -16.84
CA LEU A 101 1.83 13.80 -15.59
C LEU A 101 0.37 14.22 -15.82
N ILE A 102 -0.56 13.40 -15.31
CA ILE A 102 -2.00 13.63 -15.41
C ILE A 102 -2.48 14.62 -14.35
N SER A 103 -3.69 15.15 -14.51
CA SER A 103 -4.30 15.98 -13.47
C SER A 103 -4.66 15.17 -12.21
N ARG A 104 -4.72 15.83 -11.05
CA ARG A 104 -5.14 15.22 -9.78
C ARG A 104 -6.47 14.47 -9.89
N ARG A 105 -7.44 15.03 -10.61
CA ARG A 105 -8.74 14.39 -10.86
C ARG A 105 -8.58 13.07 -11.62
N GLN A 106 -7.87 13.11 -12.76
CA GLN A 106 -7.60 11.93 -13.57
C GLN A 106 -6.84 10.87 -12.78
N PHE A 107 -5.86 11.27 -11.96
CA PHE A 107 -5.15 10.38 -11.07
C PHE A 107 -6.09 9.69 -10.10
N ASN A 108 -6.94 10.42 -9.38
CA ASN A 108 -7.87 9.84 -8.41
C ASN A 108 -8.86 8.87 -9.07
N ASP A 109 -9.42 9.24 -10.23
CA ASP A 109 -10.35 8.37 -10.96
C ASP A 109 -9.66 7.09 -11.44
N ARG A 110 -8.40 7.18 -11.86
CA ARG A 110 -7.63 6.03 -12.34
C ARG A 110 -7.05 5.17 -11.22
N ARG A 111 -6.61 5.77 -10.11
CA ARG A 111 -6.16 5.06 -8.90
C ARG A 111 -7.28 4.14 -8.39
N LYS A 112 -8.52 4.63 -8.36
CA LYS A 112 -9.70 3.82 -8.03
C LYS A 112 -9.93 2.65 -9.00
N LYS A 113 -9.78 2.89 -10.31
CA LYS A 113 -9.95 1.84 -11.34
C LYS A 113 -8.84 0.80 -11.34
N THR A 114 -7.65 1.18 -10.91
CA THR A 114 -6.44 0.33 -10.89
C THR A 114 -6.19 -0.33 -9.53
N SER A 115 -7.14 -0.23 -8.60
CA SER A 115 -7.06 -0.83 -7.26
C SER A 115 -6.82 -2.34 -7.31
N GLY A 116 -7.53 -3.06 -8.20
CA GLY A 116 -7.34 -4.49 -8.39
C GLY A 116 -5.93 -4.85 -8.91
N LEU A 117 -5.37 -4.03 -9.82
CA LEU A 117 -4.00 -4.20 -10.29
C LEU A 117 -2.98 -3.95 -9.16
N CYS A 118 -3.19 -2.91 -8.36
CA CYS A 118 -2.35 -2.61 -7.20
C CYS A 118 -2.34 -3.76 -6.18
N GLU A 119 -3.52 -4.31 -5.88
CA GLU A 119 -3.67 -5.42 -4.95
C GLU A 119 -3.00 -6.70 -5.45
N GLU A 120 -3.10 -7.00 -6.74
CA GLU A 120 -2.44 -8.17 -7.32
C GLU A 120 -0.91 -8.03 -7.33
N LEU A 121 -0.40 -6.83 -7.65
CA LEU A 121 1.03 -6.52 -7.53
C LEU A 121 1.50 -6.67 -6.08
N ARG A 122 0.74 -6.15 -5.11
CA ARG A 122 1.03 -6.26 -3.68
C ARG A 122 1.15 -7.72 -3.24
N LYS A 123 0.21 -8.58 -3.66
CA LYS A 123 0.24 -10.02 -3.37
C LYS A 123 1.48 -10.69 -3.97
N ARG A 124 1.82 -10.40 -5.22
CA ARG A 124 3.00 -10.99 -5.87
C ARG A 124 4.30 -10.59 -5.20
N ILE A 125 4.42 -9.31 -4.83
CA ILE A 125 5.58 -8.80 -4.09
C ILE A 125 5.67 -9.50 -2.73
N ALA A 126 4.55 -9.59 -2.00
CA ALA A 126 4.51 -10.27 -0.70
C ALA A 126 4.90 -11.75 -0.83
N MET A 127 4.34 -12.48 -1.81
CA MET A 127 4.67 -13.89 -2.05
C MET A 127 6.16 -14.10 -2.34
N GLU A 128 6.79 -13.23 -3.13
CA GLU A 128 8.23 -13.32 -3.42
C GLU A 128 9.09 -12.98 -2.20
N MET A 129 8.65 -12.02 -1.36
CA MET A 129 9.34 -11.64 -0.13
C MET A 129 9.25 -12.72 0.95
N ASP A 130 8.05 -13.27 1.17
CA ASP A 130 7.76 -14.27 2.18
C ASP A 130 8.23 -15.67 1.75
N GLY A 131 8.49 -15.86 0.46
CA GLY A 131 8.92 -17.15 -0.09
C GLY A 131 7.84 -18.24 -0.06
N GLY A 132 6.57 -17.85 0.02
CA GLY A 132 5.42 -18.75 0.07
C GLY A 132 5.14 -19.38 1.45
N GLU A 133 5.61 -18.77 2.53
CA GLU A 133 5.24 -19.22 3.88
C GLU A 133 3.74 -18.99 4.15
N GLU A 134 3.06 -20.02 4.65
CA GLU A 134 1.63 -19.96 4.99
C GLU A 134 1.39 -19.51 6.43
N GLN A 135 2.44 -19.52 7.28
CA GLN A 135 2.31 -19.35 8.71
C GLN A 135 3.17 -18.19 9.22
N PHE A 136 2.49 -17.09 9.58
CA PHE A 136 3.12 -15.87 10.06
C PHE A 136 2.93 -15.74 11.57
N PHE A 137 4.03 -15.58 12.32
CA PHE A 137 3.97 -15.21 13.73
C PHE A 137 4.00 -13.69 13.84
N VAL A 138 2.82 -13.09 14.06
CA VAL A 138 2.67 -11.64 14.24
C VAL A 138 2.58 -11.32 15.72
N ASP A 139 3.69 -10.87 16.32
CA ASP A 139 3.69 -10.32 17.68
C ASP A 139 3.28 -8.84 17.64
N SER A 140 1.99 -8.60 17.33
CA SER A 140 1.45 -7.25 17.42
C SER A 140 1.00 -6.97 18.84
N LYS A 141 1.52 -5.90 19.46
CA LYS A 141 0.88 -5.31 20.64
C LYS A 141 -0.47 -4.74 20.20
N PRO A 142 -1.62 -5.24 20.71
CA PRO A 142 -2.92 -4.72 20.32
C PRO A 142 -3.01 -3.24 20.69
N ILE A 143 -3.19 -2.38 19.69
CA ILE A 143 -3.45 -0.95 19.87
C ILE A 143 -4.97 -0.76 19.80
N GLU A 144 -5.52 -0.10 20.81
CA GLU A 144 -6.94 0.20 20.88
C GLU A 144 -7.31 1.24 19.81
N VAL A 145 -7.93 0.80 18.72
CA VAL A 145 -8.30 1.67 17.58
C VAL A 145 -9.58 2.46 17.86
N CYS A 146 -10.57 1.83 18.51
CA CYS A 146 -11.88 2.42 18.78
C CYS A 146 -12.39 2.00 20.17
N ARG A 147 -12.82 2.98 20.98
CA ARG A 147 -13.54 2.76 22.25
C ARG A 147 -15.05 2.83 22.04
N VAL A 148 -15.81 1.98 22.74
CA VAL A 148 -17.27 2.09 22.77
C VAL A 148 -17.73 3.24 23.66
N ALA A 149 -17.50 4.48 23.22
CA ALA A 149 -17.80 5.68 23.99
C ALA A 149 -19.31 5.89 24.24
N ARG A 150 -20.17 5.35 23.36
CA ARG A 150 -21.63 5.55 23.41
C ARG A 150 -22.46 4.28 23.63
N GLY A 151 -21.86 3.10 23.76
CA GLY A 151 -22.63 1.85 23.91
C GLY A 151 -23.54 1.83 25.13
N LYS A 152 -23.07 2.38 26.26
CA LYS A 152 -23.90 2.54 27.48
C LYS A 152 -25.08 3.50 27.31
N ARG A 153 -25.11 4.35 26.28
CA ARG A 153 -26.24 5.24 25.96
C ARG A 153 -27.21 4.64 24.94
N CYS A 154 -26.80 3.61 24.20
CA CYS A 154 -27.68 2.94 23.23
C CYS A 154 -28.81 2.22 23.95
N LYS A 155 -30.07 2.62 23.69
CA LYS A 155 -31.27 1.97 24.24
C LYS A 155 -31.84 0.88 23.31
N MET A 156 -31.29 0.74 22.11
CA MET A 156 -31.73 -0.24 21.11
C MET A 156 -31.54 -1.66 21.65
N GLY A 157 -32.58 -2.49 21.55
CA GLY A 157 -32.52 -3.90 21.95
C GLY A 157 -32.39 -4.17 23.45
N ARG A 158 -32.58 -3.18 24.34
CA ARG A 158 -32.50 -3.38 25.81
C ARG A 158 -33.74 -4.00 26.45
N THR A 159 -34.91 -3.77 25.87
CA THR A 159 -36.20 -4.23 26.40
C THR A 159 -37.01 -4.79 25.24
N GLY A 160 -36.96 -6.10 25.05
CA GLY A 160 -37.71 -6.81 24.01
C GLY A 160 -36.81 -7.42 22.95
N ASN A 161 -36.69 -6.75 21.80
CA ASN A 161 -36.09 -7.35 20.59
C ASN A 161 -34.55 -7.33 20.62
N PHE A 162 -33.97 -8.25 21.39
CA PHE A 162 -32.50 -8.41 21.55
C PHE A 162 -31.77 -8.67 20.23
N SER A 163 -32.45 -9.19 19.21
CA SER A 163 -31.92 -9.41 17.87
C SER A 163 -31.48 -8.14 17.14
N GLN A 164 -31.92 -6.97 17.61
CA GLN A 164 -31.55 -5.65 17.09
C GLN A 164 -30.51 -4.92 17.98
N ALA A 165 -30.05 -5.56 19.06
CA ALA A 165 -28.99 -5.00 19.89
C ALA A 165 -27.66 -4.98 19.11
N PRO A 166 -26.84 -3.93 19.25
CA PRO A 166 -25.51 -3.92 18.68
C PRO A 166 -24.65 -4.99 19.35
N ASP A 167 -23.89 -5.73 18.55
CA ASP A 167 -22.95 -6.73 19.04
C ASP A 167 -21.68 -6.07 19.59
N PHE A 168 -21.13 -6.63 20.67
CA PHE A 168 -19.92 -6.15 21.33
C PHE A 168 -18.84 -7.21 21.21
N GLY A 169 -17.75 -6.89 20.52
CA GLY A 169 -16.64 -7.82 20.35
C GLY A 169 -15.87 -8.03 21.67
N PHE A 170 -15.63 -9.28 22.03
CA PHE A 170 -14.86 -9.64 23.22
C PHE A 170 -13.35 -9.45 23.01
N CYS A 171 -12.70 -8.76 23.94
CA CYS A 171 -11.25 -8.60 24.04
C CYS A 171 -10.67 -9.56 25.09
N ALA A 172 -10.15 -10.72 24.64
CA ALA A 172 -9.60 -11.74 25.53
C ALA A 172 -8.41 -11.25 26.38
N SER A 173 -7.56 -10.37 25.84
CA SER A 173 -6.39 -9.85 26.55
C SER A 173 -6.75 -8.89 27.70
N GLN A 174 -7.90 -8.23 27.62
CA GLN A 174 -8.41 -7.33 28.66
C GLN A 174 -9.53 -7.97 29.50
N ASN A 175 -10.00 -9.16 29.08
CA ASN A 175 -11.16 -9.83 29.65
C ASN A 175 -12.41 -8.93 29.69
N THR A 176 -12.67 -8.21 28.58
CA THR A 176 -13.75 -7.22 28.46
C THR A 176 -14.58 -7.44 27.19
N TYR A 177 -15.88 -7.17 27.27
CA TYR A 177 -16.81 -7.04 26.13
C TYR A 177 -17.07 -5.57 25.82
#